data_AF-A0A1Y1RCS8-F1
#
_entry.id   AF-A0A1Y1RCS8-F1
#
_cell.length_a   1.000
_cell.length_b   1.000
_cell.length_c   1.000
_cell.angle_alpha   90.00
_cell.angle_beta   90.00
_cell.angle_gamma   90.00
#
_symmetry.space_group_name_H-M   'P 1'
#
loop_
_entity.id
_entity.type
_entity.pdbx_description
1 polymer ?
#
loop_
_entity_poly.entity_id
_entity_poly.type
_entity_poly.pdbx_seq_one_letter_code
_entity_poly.pdbx_strand_id
1 'polypeptide(L)'
;MGFRNYLFLGAIFIVAAGLIAYNFNSGEYSLTIGGINLTLPVAVWVILPVFLLYLATLFHMMFYGTLSYARQRRLKKESNKFVEAAKNALLGKEVTTEFKSDIFKLPGAILPLLNFDPKRYASYRIYDDEIQDALEAKMRVLNGEVVDLSKFSLRPDNALVLKNLENKLKSDPQSAEQILRHPCIDKELCEKAMLAFASYAKKEDLKRFKFEPTKAYFDLLVERIGASKNPLDLSDDEIIDYIRQLDFTPEDFIALAKKLKTRLNPDRMIMLFEKLVNEFPHTAAEAYLFVMFEYQMIDKVRDFLDNASEDEYPKYRYLLALKDAGRNFDIELFV
;
A
#
# COMPACT_ATOMS: atom_id res chain seq x y z
N MET A 1 24.61 -28.68 41.46
CA MET A 1 25.42 -29.81 40.96
C MET A 1 24.86 -30.22 39.61
N GLY A 2 25.66 -30.40 38.55
CA GLY A 2 25.14 -30.82 37.24
C GLY A 2 24.58 -32.24 37.29
N PHE A 3 23.56 -32.55 36.48
CA PHE A 3 22.92 -33.88 36.41
C PHE A 3 23.95 -35.03 36.29
N ARG A 4 25.01 -34.83 35.49
CA ARG A 4 26.12 -35.77 35.34
C ARG A 4 26.89 -36.03 36.64
N ASN A 5 27.16 -34.98 37.42
CA ASN A 5 27.90 -35.08 38.68
C ASN A 5 27.04 -35.73 39.76
N TYR A 6 25.73 -35.43 39.78
CA TYR A 6 24.79 -36.09 40.67
C TYR A 6 24.70 -37.60 40.39
N LEU A 7 24.62 -37.97 39.10
CA LEU A 7 24.53 -39.36 38.68
C LEU A 7 25.81 -40.15 39.07
N PHE A 8 26.98 -39.57 38.82
CA PHE A 8 28.25 -40.23 39.12
C PHE A 8 28.53 -40.31 40.63
N LEU A 9 28.39 -39.21 41.37
CA LEU A 9 28.67 -39.17 42.81
C LEU A 9 27.62 -39.93 43.62
N GLY A 10 26.35 -39.91 43.19
CA GLY A 10 25.29 -40.72 43.81
C GLY A 10 25.54 -42.21 43.68
N ALA A 11 25.97 -42.67 42.50
CA ALA A 11 26.34 -44.07 42.28
C ALA A 11 27.54 -44.49 43.13
N ILE A 12 28.60 -43.66 43.19
CA ILE A 12 29.76 -43.90 44.05
C ILE A 12 29.35 -43.97 45.52
N PHE A 13 28.50 -43.06 45.98
CA PHE A 13 28.01 -43.03 47.35
C PHE A 13 27.26 -44.32 47.71
N ILE A 14 26.39 -44.81 46.82
CA ILE A 14 25.65 -46.08 47.01
C ILE A 14 26.62 -47.27 47.13
N VAL A 15 27.62 -47.35 46.24
CA VAL A 15 28.62 -48.43 46.28
C VAL A 15 29.47 -48.35 47.54
N ALA A 16 29.96 -47.16 47.91
CA ALA A 16 30.76 -46.96 49.11
C ALA A 16 29.97 -47.30 50.39
N ALA A 17 28.72 -46.84 50.49
CA ALA A 17 27.84 -47.16 51.62
C ALA A 17 27.53 -48.66 51.71
N GLY A 18 27.32 -49.33 50.57
CA GLY A 18 27.12 -50.78 50.52
C GLY A 18 28.34 -51.57 50.98
N LEU A 19 29.54 -51.19 50.52
CA LEU A 19 30.80 -51.80 50.96
C LEU A 19 31.05 -51.61 52.46
N ILE A 20 30.77 -50.41 52.98
CA ILE A 20 30.87 -50.12 54.41
C ILE A 20 29.88 -51.00 55.20
N ALA A 21 28.61 -51.06 54.78
CA ALA A 21 27.60 -51.88 55.44
C ALA A 21 27.96 -53.37 55.46
N TYR A 22 28.53 -53.89 54.36
CA TYR A 22 28.99 -55.28 54.26
C TYR A 22 30.17 -55.58 55.19
N ASN A 23 31.12 -54.65 55.30
CA ASN A 23 32.26 -54.80 56.21
C ASN A 23 31.83 -54.80 57.69
N PHE A 24 30.78 -54.03 58.05
CA PHE A 24 30.22 -54.05 59.40
C PHE A 24 29.41 -55.30 59.71
N ASN A 25 28.68 -55.83 58.73
CA ASN A 25 27.88 -57.03 58.89
C ASN A 25 27.81 -57.83 57.58
N SER A 26 28.59 -58.90 57.51
CA SER A 26 28.67 -59.82 56.38
C SER A 26 27.62 -60.94 56.43
N GLY A 27 26.69 -60.90 57.39
CA GLY A 27 25.63 -61.88 57.54
C GLY A 27 24.57 -61.79 56.46
N GLU A 28 23.73 -62.81 56.40
CA GLU A 28 22.58 -62.88 55.50
C GLU A 28 21.27 -62.71 56.27
N TYR A 29 20.28 -62.11 55.62
CA TYR A 29 18.93 -61.99 56.14
C TYR A 29 17.93 -62.52 55.11
N SER A 30 17.09 -63.46 55.55
CA SER A 30 16.01 -64.04 54.75
C SER A 30 14.70 -63.33 55.05
N LEU A 31 14.15 -62.66 54.04
CA LEU A 31 12.80 -62.10 54.11
C LEU A 31 11.83 -63.06 53.42
N THR A 32 10.80 -63.49 54.15
CA THR A 32 9.77 -64.39 53.63
C THR A 32 8.52 -63.60 53.28
N ILE A 33 8.20 -63.48 51.99
CA ILE A 33 7.00 -62.77 51.50
C ILE A 33 6.25 -63.72 50.56
N GLY A 34 4.98 -64.00 50.87
CA GLY A 34 4.09 -64.76 49.99
C GLY A 34 4.58 -66.18 49.64
N GLY A 35 5.33 -66.83 50.54
CA GLY A 35 5.88 -68.17 50.34
C GLY A 35 7.22 -68.23 49.60
N ILE A 36 7.77 -67.09 49.17
CA ILE A 36 9.10 -66.99 48.57
C ILE A 36 10.10 -66.54 49.64
N ASN A 37 11.18 -67.29 49.81
CA ASN A 37 12.28 -66.96 50.73
C ASN A 37 13.38 -66.25 49.94
N LEU A 38 13.52 -64.94 50.17
CA LEU A 38 14.58 -64.14 49.56
C LEU A 38 15.71 -63.92 50.59
N THR A 39 16.80 -64.68 50.45
CA THR A 39 18.00 -64.54 51.28
C THR A 39 19.00 -63.62 50.58
N LEU A 40 19.30 -62.48 51.19
CA LEU A 40 20.27 -61.51 50.70
C LEU A 40 21.18 -61.03 51.84
N PRO A 41 22.43 -60.60 51.55
CA PRO A 41 23.30 -59.99 52.55
C PRO A 41 22.64 -58.78 53.23
N VAL A 42 22.88 -58.60 54.53
CA VAL A 42 22.33 -57.47 55.31
C VAL A 42 22.65 -56.13 54.65
N ALA A 43 23.85 -55.98 54.08
CA ALA A 43 24.26 -54.77 53.35
C ALA A 43 23.32 -54.40 52.18
N VAL A 44 22.78 -55.41 51.47
CA VAL A 44 21.84 -55.20 50.35
C VAL A 44 20.52 -54.66 50.89
N TRP A 45 20.01 -55.20 52.00
CA TRP A 45 18.80 -54.72 52.64
C TRP A 45 18.93 -53.29 53.16
N VAL A 46 20.11 -52.91 53.67
CA VAL A 46 20.39 -51.56 54.15
C VAL A 46 20.49 -50.54 53.00
N ILE A 47 21.11 -50.92 51.87
CA ILE A 47 21.30 -50.00 50.75
C ILE A 47 20.08 -49.88 49.83
N LEU A 48 19.20 -50.88 49.83
CA LEU A 48 18.04 -50.94 48.94
C LEU A 48 17.13 -49.69 49.05
N PRO A 49 16.74 -49.19 50.25
CA PRO A 49 15.96 -47.96 50.36
C PRO A 49 16.69 -46.73 49.81
N VAL A 50 18.00 -46.63 50.02
CA VAL A 50 18.84 -45.52 49.51
C VAL A 50 18.89 -45.55 47.98
N PHE A 51 19.05 -46.74 47.40
CA PHE A 51 19.02 -46.93 45.96
C PHE A 51 17.66 -46.56 45.35
N LEU A 52 16.56 -46.97 45.97
CA LEU A 52 15.21 -46.60 45.53
C LEU A 52 14.97 -45.08 45.58
N LEU A 53 15.41 -44.41 46.65
CA LEU A 53 15.34 -42.95 46.75
C LEU A 53 16.19 -42.27 45.67
N TYR A 54 17.39 -42.76 45.40
CA TYR A 54 18.23 -42.26 44.32
C TYR A 54 17.53 -42.40 42.95
N LEU A 55 16.93 -43.54 42.65
CA LEU A 55 16.12 -43.69 41.42
C LEU A 55 14.95 -42.69 41.36
N ALA A 56 14.21 -42.51 42.47
CA ALA A 56 13.10 -41.57 42.54
C ALA A 56 13.56 -40.12 42.25
N THR A 57 14.70 -39.70 42.78
CA THR A 57 15.27 -38.37 42.49
C THR A 57 15.71 -38.21 41.03
N LEU A 58 16.26 -39.27 40.41
CA LEU A 58 16.59 -39.27 38.97
C LEU A 58 15.33 -39.08 38.13
N PHE A 59 14.27 -39.84 38.42
CA PHE A 59 12.97 -39.68 37.74
C PHE A 59 12.39 -38.27 37.92
N HIS A 60 12.44 -37.73 39.15
CA HIS A 60 11.97 -36.39 39.44
C HIS A 60 12.73 -35.34 38.61
N MET A 61 14.07 -35.38 38.60
CA MET A 61 14.88 -34.46 37.79
C MET A 61 14.63 -34.61 36.28
N MET A 62 14.48 -35.85 35.79
CA MET A 62 14.12 -36.09 34.38
C MET A 62 12.74 -35.51 34.04
N PHE A 63 11.75 -35.65 34.92
CA PHE A 63 10.41 -35.11 34.72
C PHE A 63 10.42 -33.58 34.65
N TYR A 64 11.05 -32.89 35.61
CA TYR A 64 11.14 -31.43 35.58
C TYR A 64 12.05 -30.92 34.47
N GLY A 65 13.08 -31.68 34.10
CA GLY A 65 13.93 -31.40 32.95
C GLY A 65 13.15 -31.42 31.63
N THR A 66 12.34 -32.46 31.40
CA THR A 66 11.50 -32.57 30.20
C THR A 66 10.41 -31.50 30.17
N LEU A 67 9.78 -31.20 31.31
CA LEU A 67 8.81 -30.12 31.43
C LEU A 67 9.43 -28.74 31.13
N SER A 68 10.63 -28.48 31.66
CA SER A 68 11.38 -27.25 31.40
C SER A 68 11.74 -27.12 29.91
N TYR A 69 12.25 -28.21 29.32
CA TYR A 69 12.56 -28.25 27.89
C TYR A 69 11.32 -27.99 27.01
N ALA A 70 10.19 -28.62 27.33
CA ALA A 70 8.93 -28.39 26.62
C ALA A 70 8.47 -26.92 26.72
N ARG A 71 8.60 -26.31 27.91
CA ARG A 71 8.30 -24.88 28.12
C ARG A 71 9.22 -23.98 27.28
N GLN A 72 10.53 -24.22 27.30
CA GLN A 72 11.50 -23.46 26.50
C GLN A 72 11.22 -23.58 25.00
N ARG A 73 10.91 -24.78 24.52
CA ARG A 73 10.55 -25.01 23.12
C ARG A 73 9.29 -24.26 22.72
N ARG A 74 8.27 -24.23 23.60
CA ARG A 74 7.04 -23.45 23.37
C ARG A 74 7.33 -21.96 23.31
N LEU A 75 8.13 -21.43 24.24
CA LEU A 75 8.53 -20.02 24.26
C LEU A 75 9.33 -19.64 23.01
N LYS A 76 10.27 -20.48 22.57
CA LYS A 76 11.01 -20.26 21.32
C LYS A 76 10.08 -20.21 20.10
N LYS A 77 9.08 -21.11 20.03
CA LYS A 77 8.09 -21.10 18.95
C LYS A 77 7.25 -19.82 18.95
N GLU A 78 6.82 -19.34 20.12
CA GLU A 78 6.08 -18.08 20.24
C GLU A 78 6.95 -16.86 19.96
N SER A 79 8.22 -16.87 20.33
CA SER A 79 9.19 -15.84 19.96
C SER A 79 9.30 -15.71 18.44
N ASN A 80 9.42 -16.82 17.71
CA ASN A 80 9.47 -16.78 16.25
C ASN A 80 8.18 -16.23 15.63
N LYS A 81 7.01 -16.61 16.18
CA LYS A 81 5.72 -16.01 15.78
C LYS A 81 5.67 -14.51 16.04
N PHE A 82 6.26 -14.06 17.15
CA PHE A 82 6.32 -12.64 17.48
C PHE A 82 7.18 -11.85 16.49
N VAL A 83 8.34 -12.40 16.10
CA VAL A 83 9.20 -11.82 15.06
C VAL A 83 8.43 -11.71 13.74
N GLU A 84 7.73 -12.77 13.32
CA GLU A 84 6.92 -12.76 12.10
C GLU A 84 5.76 -11.74 12.18
N ALA A 85 5.06 -11.67 13.31
CA ALA A 85 4.00 -10.69 13.56
C ALA A 85 4.54 -9.26 13.53
N ALA A 86 5.72 -9.01 14.11
CA ALA A 86 6.37 -7.69 14.08
C ALA A 86 6.77 -7.29 12.66
N LYS A 87 7.33 -8.22 11.86
CA LYS A 87 7.62 -8.00 10.44
C LYS A 87 6.36 -7.66 9.65
N ASN A 88 5.28 -8.40 9.88
CA ASN A 88 3.99 -8.17 9.23
C ASN A 88 3.39 -6.80 9.61
N ALA A 89 3.41 -6.43 10.89
CA ALA A 89 2.99 -5.11 11.37
C ALA A 89 3.81 -3.99 10.70
N LEU A 90 5.14 -4.16 10.65
CA LEU A 90 6.04 -3.19 10.02
C LEU A 90 5.70 -2.97 8.54
N LEU A 91 5.36 -4.03 7.82
CA LEU A 91 4.97 -3.98 6.41
C LEU A 91 3.50 -3.57 6.19
N GLY A 92 2.76 -3.24 7.24
CA GLY A 92 1.36 -2.86 7.16
C GLY A 92 0.44 -4.01 6.74
N LYS A 93 0.81 -5.25 7.06
CA LYS A 93 -0.09 -6.41 6.92
C LYS A 93 -0.97 -6.53 8.15
N GLU A 94 -2.13 -7.15 7.99
CA GLU A 94 -2.96 -7.55 9.12
C GLU A 94 -2.21 -8.56 10.01
N VAL A 95 -2.21 -8.29 11.31
CA VAL A 95 -1.61 -9.16 12.32
C VAL A 95 -2.72 -9.79 13.16
N THR A 96 -3.01 -11.06 12.88
CA THR A 96 -4.05 -11.85 13.55
C THR A 96 -3.45 -12.92 14.49
N THR A 97 -2.15 -12.81 14.79
CA THR A 97 -1.43 -13.84 15.55
C THR A 97 -1.81 -13.81 17.02
N GLU A 98 -2.39 -14.90 17.51
CA GLU A 98 -2.67 -15.07 18.94
C GLU A 98 -1.51 -15.73 19.69
N PHE A 99 -1.18 -15.16 20.85
CA PHE A 99 -0.14 -15.65 21.75
C PHE A 99 -0.75 -16.30 22.99
N LYS A 100 -0.27 -17.50 23.35
CA LYS A 100 -0.82 -18.25 24.48
C LYS A 100 -0.07 -17.97 25.77
N SER A 101 1.23 -17.68 25.72
CA SER A 101 1.99 -17.29 26.92
C SER A 101 1.73 -15.84 27.31
N ASP A 102 1.63 -15.60 28.60
CA ASP A 102 1.37 -14.26 29.15
C ASP A 102 2.49 -13.27 28.80
N ILE A 103 3.71 -13.76 28.55
CA ILE A 103 4.88 -12.97 28.14
C ILE A 103 4.65 -12.28 26.79
N PHE A 104 3.97 -12.94 25.84
CA PHE A 104 3.77 -12.41 24.48
C PHE A 104 2.36 -11.86 24.23
N LYS A 105 1.39 -12.10 25.12
CA LYS A 105 0.02 -11.58 24.97
C LYS A 105 -0.02 -10.07 24.83
N LEU A 106 0.56 -9.34 25.78
CA LEU A 106 0.56 -7.87 25.76
C LEU A 106 1.40 -7.30 24.62
N PRO A 107 2.69 -7.68 24.45
CA PRO A 107 3.49 -7.19 23.32
C PRO A 107 2.84 -7.49 21.97
N GLY A 108 2.27 -8.67 21.79
CA GLY A 108 1.57 -9.05 20.56
C GLY A 108 0.32 -8.23 20.29
N ALA A 109 -0.47 -7.92 21.32
CA ALA A 109 -1.69 -7.13 21.20
C ALA A 109 -1.43 -5.66 20.84
N ILE A 110 -0.31 -5.08 21.31
CA ILE A 110 0.02 -3.68 21.01
C ILE A 110 0.71 -3.50 19.65
N LEU A 111 1.31 -4.54 19.07
CA LEU A 111 2.05 -4.46 17.80
C LEU A 111 1.29 -3.72 16.68
N PRO A 112 0.00 -4.00 16.42
CA PRO A 112 -0.75 -3.31 15.35
C PRO A 112 -1.01 -1.83 15.63
N LEU A 113 -0.90 -1.40 16.90
CA LEU A 113 -1.12 -0.03 17.33
C LEU A 113 0.16 0.81 17.25
N LEU A 114 1.32 0.17 17.12
CA LEU A 114 2.61 0.85 17.06
C LEU A 114 2.84 1.39 15.65
N ASN A 115 3.10 2.70 15.58
CA ASN A 115 3.47 3.36 14.34
C ASN A 115 4.99 3.45 14.20
N PHE A 116 5.43 3.25 12.97
CA PHE A 116 6.82 3.46 12.57
C PHE A 116 7.08 4.96 12.34
N ASP A 117 8.16 5.49 12.93
CA ASP A 117 8.65 6.87 12.69
C ASP A 117 9.88 6.82 11.76
N PRO A 118 9.74 7.22 10.47
CA PRO A 118 10.83 7.21 9.50
C PRO A 118 12.04 8.04 9.92
N LYS A 119 11.86 9.09 10.75
CA LYS A 119 12.95 9.99 11.15
C LYS A 119 13.93 9.32 12.11
N ARG A 120 13.50 8.27 12.80
CA ARG A 120 14.30 7.57 13.81
C ARG A 120 15.00 6.33 13.27
N TYR A 121 14.74 5.96 12.03
CA TYR A 121 15.25 4.74 11.40
C TYR A 121 16.77 4.55 11.55
N ALA A 122 17.56 5.57 11.18
CA ALA A 122 19.02 5.48 11.17
C ALA A 122 19.64 5.26 12.56
N SER A 123 18.87 5.51 13.63
CA SER A 123 19.34 5.40 15.02
C SER A 123 19.21 4.00 15.60
N TYR A 124 18.57 3.06 14.91
CA TYR A 124 18.29 1.72 15.44
C TYR A 124 18.63 0.62 14.43
N ARG A 125 19.56 -0.27 14.80
CA ARG A 125 19.79 -1.54 14.09
C ARG A 125 18.89 -2.63 14.69
N ILE A 126 18.15 -3.33 13.85
CA ILE A 126 17.40 -4.51 14.27
C ILE A 126 18.29 -5.75 14.09
N TYR A 127 18.46 -6.52 15.16
CA TYR A 127 19.27 -7.75 15.18
C TYR A 127 18.46 -8.98 14.69
N ASP A 128 17.73 -8.78 13.60
CA ASP A 128 17.01 -9.80 12.86
C ASP A 128 17.05 -9.40 11.39
N ASP A 129 17.70 -10.21 10.55
CA ASP A 129 18.00 -9.85 9.16
C ASP A 129 16.71 -9.71 8.33
N GLU A 130 15.67 -10.51 8.61
CA GLU A 130 14.39 -10.41 7.88
C GLU A 130 13.64 -9.12 8.20
N ILE A 131 13.62 -8.70 9.46
CA ILE A 131 13.00 -7.43 9.87
C ILE A 131 13.83 -6.26 9.35
N GLN A 132 15.16 -6.34 9.43
CA GLN A 132 16.05 -5.29 8.91
C GLN A 132 15.84 -5.08 7.40
N ASP A 133 15.77 -6.17 6.63
CA ASP A 133 15.44 -6.14 5.20
C ASP A 133 14.09 -5.48 4.90
N ALA A 134 13.06 -5.84 5.68
CA ALA A 134 11.72 -5.27 5.53
C ALA A 134 11.71 -3.77 5.86
N LEU A 135 12.47 -3.37 6.87
CA LEU A 135 12.62 -1.99 7.30
C LEU A 135 13.34 -1.15 6.25
N GLU A 136 14.45 -1.65 5.71
CA GLU A 136 15.22 -1.01 4.65
C GLU A 136 14.39 -0.81 3.39
N ALA A 137 13.69 -1.86 2.94
CA ALA A 137 12.79 -1.76 1.79
C ALA A 137 11.69 -0.72 2.02
N LYS A 138 11.07 -0.72 3.21
CA LYS A 138 10.06 0.27 3.59
C LYS A 138 10.61 1.69 3.54
N MET A 139 11.81 1.92 4.06
CA MET A 139 12.45 3.24 4.07
C MET A 139 12.79 3.74 2.68
N ARG A 140 13.35 2.89 1.82
CA ARG A 140 13.66 3.25 0.43
C ARG A 140 12.41 3.67 -0.33
N VAL A 141 11.30 2.95 -0.16
CA VAL A 141 10.00 3.34 -0.74
C VAL A 141 9.53 4.68 -0.18
N LEU A 142 9.63 4.92 1.13
CA LEU A 142 9.24 6.21 1.71
C LEU A 142 10.11 7.38 1.23
N ASN A 143 11.37 7.11 0.88
CA ASN A 143 12.30 8.08 0.31
C ASN A 143 12.11 8.34 -1.20
N GLY A 144 11.11 7.70 -1.82
CA GLY A 144 10.79 7.91 -3.25
C GLY A 144 11.46 6.93 -4.20
N GLU A 145 12.19 5.93 -3.69
CA GLU A 145 12.79 4.89 -4.54
C GLU A 145 11.75 3.85 -4.97
N VAL A 146 12.02 3.21 -6.10
CA VAL A 146 11.28 2.03 -6.57
C VAL A 146 12.02 0.78 -6.11
N VAL A 147 11.33 -0.06 -5.32
CA VAL A 147 11.91 -1.24 -4.70
C VAL A 147 11.13 -2.49 -5.12
N ASP A 148 11.81 -3.62 -5.31
CA ASP A 148 11.12 -4.90 -5.47
C ASP A 148 10.56 -5.38 -4.13
N LEU A 149 9.23 -5.43 -4.03
CA LEU A 149 8.49 -5.87 -2.84
C LEU A 149 7.97 -7.32 -2.95
N SER A 150 8.29 -8.02 -4.05
CA SER A 150 7.80 -9.38 -4.33
C SER A 150 8.13 -10.36 -3.19
N LYS A 151 9.34 -10.24 -2.61
CA LYS A 151 9.82 -11.07 -1.49
C LYS A 151 8.97 -10.98 -0.23
N PHE A 152 8.15 -9.93 -0.09
CA PHE A 152 7.32 -9.72 1.09
C PHE A 152 5.88 -10.21 0.93
N SER A 153 5.46 -10.66 -0.26
CA SER A 153 4.09 -11.14 -0.52
C SER A 153 3.02 -10.17 0.01
N LEU A 154 3.14 -8.89 -0.38
CA LEU A 154 2.17 -7.85 0.01
C LEU A 154 0.93 -7.92 -0.87
N ARG A 155 -0.22 -7.56 -0.31
CA ARG A 155 -1.45 -7.42 -1.08
C ARG A 155 -1.34 -6.19 -2.00
N PRO A 156 -2.01 -6.20 -3.18
CA PRO A 156 -2.00 -5.05 -4.09
C PRO A 156 -2.57 -3.74 -3.50
N ASP A 157 -3.46 -3.83 -2.51
CA ASP A 157 -4.06 -2.70 -1.78
C ASP A 157 -3.24 -2.23 -0.56
N ASN A 158 -2.09 -2.85 -0.31
CA ASN A 158 -1.22 -2.44 0.79
C ASN A 158 -0.62 -1.05 0.52
N ALA A 159 -0.67 -0.18 1.53
CA ALA A 159 -0.19 1.20 1.41
C ALA A 159 1.26 1.33 0.93
N LEU A 160 2.15 0.39 1.30
CA LEU A 160 3.54 0.39 0.85
C LEU A 160 3.65 0.05 -0.64
N VAL A 161 2.82 -0.87 -1.13
CA VAL A 161 2.74 -1.21 -2.56
C VAL A 161 2.23 -0.02 -3.36
N LEU A 162 1.13 0.60 -2.91
CA LEU A 162 0.57 1.78 -3.56
C LEU A 162 1.59 2.93 -3.62
N LYS A 163 2.33 3.16 -2.52
CA LYS A 163 3.39 4.17 -2.50
C LYS A 163 4.52 3.87 -3.48
N ASN A 164 4.93 2.60 -3.55
CA ASN A 164 5.98 2.17 -4.47
C ASN A 164 5.54 2.31 -5.95
N LEU A 165 4.27 2.04 -6.26
CA LEU A 165 3.69 2.30 -7.58
C LEU A 165 3.65 3.80 -7.89
N GLU A 166 3.30 4.66 -6.92
CA GLU A 166 3.35 6.11 -7.08
C GLU A 166 4.78 6.60 -7.40
N ASN A 167 5.79 6.08 -6.69
CA ASN A 167 7.19 6.40 -6.96
C ASN A 167 7.62 5.95 -8.36
N LYS A 168 7.16 4.75 -8.77
CA LYS A 168 7.43 4.23 -10.11
C LYS A 168 6.82 5.11 -11.19
N LEU A 169 5.58 5.56 -10.99
CA LEU A 169 4.91 6.45 -11.91
C LEU A 169 5.62 7.81 -12.03
N LYS A 170 6.14 8.35 -10.92
CA LYS A 170 6.89 9.61 -10.90
C LYS A 170 8.24 9.53 -11.60
N SER A 171 8.95 8.42 -11.42
CA SER A 171 10.27 8.20 -12.02
C SER A 171 10.19 7.76 -13.48
N ASP A 172 9.17 6.97 -13.83
CA ASP A 172 8.90 6.45 -15.16
C ASP A 172 7.40 6.58 -15.50
N PRO A 173 6.98 7.67 -16.17
CA PRO A 173 5.59 7.84 -16.61
C PRO A 173 5.09 6.75 -17.56
N GLN A 174 5.97 6.03 -18.27
CA GLN A 174 5.54 4.95 -19.18
C GLN A 174 5.01 3.74 -18.43
N SER A 175 5.34 3.62 -17.14
CA SER A 175 4.77 2.59 -16.26
C SER A 175 3.27 2.73 -16.01
N ALA A 176 2.67 3.87 -16.36
CA ALA A 176 1.24 4.14 -16.23
C ALA A 176 0.37 3.05 -16.87
N GLU A 177 0.71 2.58 -18.07
CA GLU A 177 -0.06 1.52 -18.74
C GLU A 177 -0.07 0.22 -17.94
N GLN A 178 1.07 -0.15 -17.35
CA GLN A 178 1.17 -1.35 -16.52
C GLN A 178 0.28 -1.23 -15.27
N ILE A 179 0.22 -0.05 -14.66
CA ILE A 179 -0.63 0.21 -13.48
C ILE A 179 -2.11 0.08 -13.87
N LEU A 180 -2.52 0.68 -14.99
CA LEU A 180 -3.91 0.70 -15.45
C LEU A 180 -4.44 -0.65 -15.95
N ARG A 181 -3.56 -1.61 -16.29
CA ARG A 181 -3.97 -2.98 -16.65
C ARG A 181 -4.58 -3.76 -15.48
N HIS A 182 -4.28 -3.35 -14.26
CA HIS A 182 -4.87 -3.94 -13.07
C HIS A 182 -6.14 -3.17 -12.66
N PRO A 183 -7.10 -3.82 -11.98
CA PRO A 183 -8.27 -3.13 -11.45
C PRO A 183 -7.85 -1.94 -10.58
N CYS A 184 -8.57 -0.82 -10.69
CA CYS A 184 -8.29 0.35 -9.89
C CYS A 184 -8.63 0.10 -8.42
N ILE A 185 -7.57 -0.13 -7.63
CA ILE A 185 -7.65 -0.33 -6.19
C ILE A 185 -7.70 1.01 -5.46
N ASP A 186 -6.81 1.92 -5.85
CA ASP A 186 -6.72 3.27 -5.30
C ASP A 186 -7.10 4.29 -6.38
N LYS A 187 -8.16 5.05 -6.12
CA LYS A 187 -8.72 5.99 -7.11
C LYS A 187 -7.73 7.10 -7.46
N GLU A 188 -7.02 7.64 -6.48
CA GLU A 188 -6.08 8.74 -6.66
C GLU A 188 -4.86 8.30 -7.51
N LEU A 189 -4.29 7.12 -7.21
CA LEU A 189 -3.21 6.54 -8.00
C LEU A 189 -3.65 6.24 -9.43
N CYS A 190 -4.85 5.70 -9.62
CA CYS A 190 -5.39 5.44 -10.95
C CYS A 190 -5.61 6.72 -11.76
N GLU A 191 -6.11 7.78 -11.14
CA GLU A 191 -6.25 9.09 -11.80
C GLU A 191 -4.88 9.64 -12.21
N LYS A 192 -3.89 9.63 -11.31
CA LYS A 192 -2.51 10.02 -11.64
C LYS A 192 -1.93 9.18 -12.77
N ALA A 193 -2.15 7.87 -12.75
CA ALA A 193 -1.69 6.96 -13.80
C ALA A 193 -2.39 7.27 -15.12
N MET A 194 -3.70 7.54 -15.13
CA MET A 194 -4.43 7.88 -16.34
C MET A 194 -3.97 9.21 -16.94
N LEU A 195 -3.73 10.23 -16.12
CA LEU A 195 -3.16 11.50 -16.58
C LEU A 195 -1.76 11.30 -17.17
N ALA A 196 -0.89 10.52 -16.50
CA ALA A 196 0.42 10.20 -17.03
C ALA A 196 0.33 9.44 -18.36
N PHE A 197 -0.54 8.43 -18.45
CA PHE A 197 -0.79 7.67 -19.68
C PHE A 197 -1.28 8.58 -20.81
N ALA A 198 -2.22 9.47 -20.52
CA ALA A 198 -2.79 10.41 -21.47
C ALA A 198 -1.82 11.48 -21.96
N SER A 199 -0.68 11.69 -21.30
CA SER A 199 0.36 12.60 -21.80
C SER A 199 1.14 12.05 -23.02
N TYR A 200 1.07 10.74 -23.27
CA TYR A 200 1.84 10.10 -24.35
C TYR A 200 1.08 9.07 -25.18
N ALA A 201 0.01 8.47 -24.66
CA ALA A 201 -0.70 7.41 -25.34
C ALA A 201 -1.36 7.88 -26.64
N LYS A 202 -1.50 6.97 -27.60
CA LYS A 202 -2.27 7.19 -28.82
C LYS A 202 -3.76 7.11 -28.51
N LYS A 203 -4.55 7.73 -29.38
CA LYS A 203 -6.00 7.83 -29.26
C LYS A 203 -6.68 6.46 -29.11
N GLU A 204 -6.22 5.47 -29.88
CA GLU A 204 -6.77 4.11 -29.87
C GLU A 204 -6.50 3.40 -28.54
N ASP A 205 -5.36 3.72 -27.90
CA ASP A 205 -4.95 3.11 -26.64
C ASP A 205 -5.70 3.71 -25.45
N LEU A 206 -6.02 5.00 -25.51
CA LEU A 206 -6.85 5.68 -24.50
C LEU A 206 -8.24 5.03 -24.35
N LYS A 207 -8.81 4.53 -25.44
CA LYS A 207 -10.13 3.88 -25.45
C LYS A 207 -10.13 2.49 -24.79
N ARG A 208 -8.96 1.92 -24.47
CA ARG A 208 -8.85 0.58 -23.85
C ARG A 208 -9.20 0.58 -22.37
N PHE A 209 -9.04 1.72 -21.70
CA PHE A 209 -9.28 1.84 -20.26
C PHE A 209 -10.60 2.57 -20.02
N LYS A 210 -11.46 1.98 -19.19
CA LYS A 210 -12.70 2.63 -18.75
C LYS A 210 -12.33 3.62 -17.65
N PHE A 211 -12.35 4.90 -17.98
CA PHE A 211 -12.03 5.99 -17.08
C PHE A 211 -13.09 7.08 -17.21
N GLU A 212 -13.64 7.51 -16.08
CA GLU A 212 -14.53 8.67 -16.04
C GLU A 212 -13.68 9.92 -16.25
N PRO A 213 -13.88 10.67 -17.36
CA PRO A 213 -13.03 11.81 -17.67
C PRO A 213 -13.17 12.88 -16.58
N THR A 214 -12.04 13.44 -16.16
CA THR A 214 -11.99 14.63 -15.31
C THR A 214 -11.66 15.86 -16.17
N LYS A 215 -11.95 17.07 -15.67
CA LYS A 215 -11.56 18.31 -16.37
C LYS A 215 -10.06 18.36 -16.63
N ALA A 216 -9.24 17.94 -15.66
CA ALA A 216 -7.78 17.87 -15.80
C ALA A 216 -7.35 16.88 -16.90
N TYR A 217 -8.03 15.74 -17.02
CA TYR A 217 -7.80 14.77 -18.08
C TYR A 217 -8.13 15.37 -19.45
N PHE A 218 -9.30 15.99 -19.59
CA PHE A 218 -9.71 16.61 -20.85
C PHE A 218 -8.79 17.77 -21.25
N ASP A 219 -8.42 18.62 -20.30
CA ASP A 219 -7.46 19.71 -20.51
C ASP A 219 -6.13 19.20 -21.06
N LEU A 220 -5.60 18.10 -20.51
CA LEU A 220 -4.38 17.48 -21.01
C LEU A 220 -4.54 16.99 -22.46
N LEU A 221 -5.69 16.43 -22.83
CA LEU A 221 -5.94 16.03 -24.21
C LEU A 221 -5.98 17.23 -25.16
N VAL A 222 -6.65 18.31 -24.75
CA VAL A 222 -6.71 19.58 -25.50
C VAL A 222 -5.30 20.16 -25.69
N GLU A 223 -4.45 20.07 -24.67
CA GLU A 223 -3.05 20.52 -24.75
C GLU A 223 -2.20 19.72 -25.75
N ARG A 224 -2.63 18.53 -26.14
CA ARG A 224 -1.96 17.71 -27.15
C ARG A 224 -2.43 18.00 -28.57
N ILE A 225 -3.54 18.73 -28.75
CA ILE A 225 -4.00 19.17 -30.07
C ILE A 225 -2.97 20.15 -30.64
N GLY A 226 -2.46 19.83 -31.84
CA GLY A 226 -1.44 20.63 -32.52
C GLY A 226 -0.07 20.63 -31.85
N ALA A 227 0.17 19.81 -30.82
CA ALA A 227 1.45 19.77 -30.11
C ALA A 227 2.55 19.08 -30.92
N SER A 228 3.79 19.53 -30.78
CA SER A 228 4.95 18.90 -31.46
C SER A 228 5.30 17.52 -30.87
N LYS A 229 5.09 17.34 -29.57
CA LYS A 229 5.37 16.10 -28.85
C LYS A 229 4.06 15.39 -28.52
N ASN A 230 3.98 14.11 -28.89
CA ASN A 230 2.80 13.24 -28.69
C ASN A 230 1.48 13.92 -29.14
N PRO A 231 1.38 14.43 -30.39
CA PRO A 231 0.16 15.06 -30.87
C PRO A 231 -1.04 14.12 -30.73
N LEU A 232 -2.19 14.72 -30.46
CA LEU A 232 -3.47 14.04 -30.45
C LEU A 232 -4.45 14.82 -31.31
N ASP A 233 -5.08 14.15 -32.28
CA ASP A 233 -6.16 14.74 -33.06
C ASP A 233 -7.51 14.21 -32.56
N LEU A 234 -8.26 15.11 -31.93
CA LEU A 234 -9.64 14.86 -31.51
C LEU A 234 -10.57 15.41 -32.55
N SER A 235 -11.66 14.73 -32.91
CA SER A 235 -12.71 15.34 -33.73
C SER A 235 -13.54 16.30 -32.89
N ASP A 236 -14.31 17.16 -33.55
CA ASP A 236 -15.22 18.07 -32.86
C ASP A 236 -16.28 17.30 -32.05
N ASP A 237 -16.78 16.18 -32.60
CA ASP A 237 -17.76 15.33 -31.92
C ASP A 237 -17.15 14.66 -30.68
N GLU A 238 -15.87 14.26 -30.71
CA GLU A 238 -15.19 13.72 -29.53
C GLU A 238 -14.96 14.78 -28.45
N ILE A 239 -14.64 16.02 -28.84
CA ILE A 239 -14.56 17.15 -27.91
C ILE A 239 -15.91 17.36 -27.23
N ILE A 240 -17.00 17.37 -28.01
CA ILE A 240 -18.37 17.50 -27.49
C ILE A 240 -18.72 16.33 -26.56
N ASP A 241 -18.38 15.10 -26.92
CA ASP A 241 -18.64 13.91 -26.10
C ASP A 241 -17.90 13.92 -24.76
N TYR A 242 -16.68 14.48 -24.72
CA TYR A 242 -15.99 14.72 -23.45
C TYR A 242 -16.71 15.79 -22.63
N ILE A 243 -17.08 16.91 -23.25
CA ILE A 243 -17.79 18.00 -22.55
C ILE A 243 -19.14 17.52 -22.00
N ARG A 244 -19.88 16.65 -22.69
CA ARG A 244 -21.14 16.05 -22.19
C ARG A 244 -20.98 15.28 -20.87
N GLN A 245 -19.79 14.72 -20.63
CA GLN A 245 -19.47 13.97 -19.41
C GLN A 245 -18.88 14.86 -18.31
N LEU A 246 -18.71 16.16 -18.59
CA LEU A 246 -18.08 17.12 -17.70
C LEU A 246 -19.06 18.27 -17.42
N ASP A 247 -19.14 18.70 -16.17
CA ASP A 247 -19.98 19.84 -15.79
C ASP A 247 -19.28 21.17 -16.17
N PHE A 248 -19.29 21.50 -17.46
CA PHE A 248 -18.71 22.74 -18.00
C PHE A 248 -19.54 23.97 -17.64
N THR A 249 -18.86 24.96 -17.08
CA THR A 249 -19.38 26.31 -16.81
C THR A 249 -19.12 27.24 -18.00
N PRO A 250 -19.77 28.41 -18.09
CA PRO A 250 -19.45 29.41 -19.11
C PRO A 250 -17.96 29.78 -19.16
N GLU A 251 -17.33 29.89 -17.98
CA GLU A 251 -15.90 30.16 -17.84
C GLU A 251 -15.03 29.04 -18.41
N ASP A 252 -15.44 27.78 -18.23
CA ASP A 252 -14.74 26.62 -18.81
C ASP A 252 -14.77 26.65 -20.34
N PHE A 253 -15.90 27.03 -20.95
CA PHE A 253 -16.01 27.17 -22.40
C PHE A 253 -15.12 28.29 -22.94
N ILE A 254 -15.06 29.43 -22.25
CA ILE A 254 -14.16 30.53 -22.59
C ILE A 254 -12.70 30.08 -22.49
N ALA A 255 -12.34 29.39 -21.39
CA ALA A 255 -11.00 28.86 -21.20
C ALA A 255 -10.62 27.87 -22.31
N LEU A 256 -11.55 26.98 -22.69
CA LEU A 256 -11.39 26.07 -23.82
C LEU A 256 -11.17 26.85 -25.12
N ALA A 257 -11.94 27.90 -25.37
CA ALA A 257 -11.80 28.75 -26.56
C ALA A 257 -10.39 29.37 -26.65
N LYS A 258 -9.94 29.98 -25.55
CA LYS A 258 -8.60 30.58 -25.42
C LYS A 258 -7.49 29.54 -25.66
N LYS A 259 -7.64 28.31 -25.13
CA LYS A 259 -6.66 27.22 -25.35
C LYS A 259 -6.63 26.75 -26.81
N LEU A 260 -7.80 26.54 -27.43
CA LEU A 260 -7.90 26.01 -28.78
C LEU A 260 -7.56 27.02 -29.88
N LYS A 261 -7.71 28.33 -29.63
CA LYS A 261 -7.34 29.43 -30.55
C LYS A 261 -5.92 29.29 -31.12
N THR A 262 -4.97 28.82 -30.31
CA THR A 262 -3.56 28.66 -30.72
C THR A 262 -3.25 27.28 -31.33
N ARG A 263 -4.25 26.38 -31.39
CA ARG A 263 -4.07 24.95 -31.70
C ARG A 263 -4.89 24.48 -32.89
N LEU A 264 -6.02 25.12 -33.15
CA LEU A 264 -6.92 24.84 -34.28
C LEU A 264 -6.80 25.96 -35.32
N ASN A 265 -7.12 25.62 -36.57
CA ASN A 265 -7.28 26.63 -37.61
C ASN A 265 -8.61 27.38 -37.42
N PRO A 266 -8.74 28.61 -37.98
CA PRO A 266 -9.92 29.45 -37.80
C PRO A 266 -11.24 28.77 -38.21
N ASP A 267 -11.27 28.11 -39.36
CA ASP A 267 -12.50 27.48 -39.89
C ASP A 267 -13.02 26.39 -38.94
N ARG A 268 -12.12 25.54 -38.45
CA ARG A 268 -12.48 24.50 -37.49
C ARG A 268 -12.91 25.10 -36.15
N MET A 269 -12.27 26.19 -35.73
CA MET A 269 -12.64 26.88 -34.49
C MET A 269 -14.07 27.44 -34.55
N ILE A 270 -14.43 28.06 -35.68
CA ILE A 270 -15.79 28.56 -35.94
C ILE A 270 -16.79 27.41 -35.91
N MET A 271 -16.54 26.34 -36.68
CA MET A 271 -17.45 25.19 -36.76
C MET A 271 -17.64 24.49 -35.41
N LEU A 272 -16.56 24.31 -34.63
CA LEU A 272 -16.63 23.68 -33.32
C LEU A 272 -17.53 24.51 -32.37
N PHE A 273 -17.34 25.82 -32.31
CA PHE A 273 -18.11 26.66 -31.40
C PHE A 273 -19.56 26.87 -31.86
N GLU A 274 -19.85 26.79 -33.16
CA GLU A 274 -21.23 26.67 -33.67
C GLU A 274 -21.90 25.38 -33.17
N LYS A 275 -21.21 24.24 -33.20
CA LYS A 275 -21.74 23.00 -32.64
C LYS A 275 -21.94 23.10 -31.12
N LEU A 276 -20.97 23.66 -30.40
CA LEU A 276 -21.02 23.76 -28.93
C LEU A 276 -22.17 24.65 -28.46
N VAL A 277 -22.43 25.78 -29.11
CA VAL A 277 -23.57 26.64 -28.72
C VAL A 277 -24.92 25.98 -29.02
N ASN A 278 -25.01 25.16 -30.07
CA ASN A 278 -26.24 24.41 -30.36
C ASN A 278 -26.49 23.28 -29.35
N GLU A 279 -25.42 22.59 -28.91
CA GLU A 279 -25.50 21.51 -27.92
C GLU A 279 -25.67 22.03 -26.48
N PHE A 280 -25.07 23.17 -26.16
CA PHE A 280 -25.08 23.77 -24.82
C PHE A 280 -25.49 25.27 -24.84
N PRO A 281 -26.74 25.60 -25.23
CA PRO A 281 -27.13 27.00 -25.50
C PRO A 281 -26.91 27.97 -24.36
N HIS A 282 -27.13 27.56 -23.11
CA HIS A 282 -27.04 28.45 -21.96
C HIS A 282 -25.62 28.66 -21.42
N THR A 283 -24.70 27.73 -21.69
CA THR A 283 -23.34 27.76 -21.12
C THR A 283 -22.27 28.07 -22.17
N ALA A 284 -22.46 27.71 -23.43
CA ALA A 284 -21.47 27.94 -24.49
C ALA A 284 -21.66 29.26 -25.26
N ALA A 285 -22.79 29.97 -25.10
CA ALA A 285 -23.11 31.18 -25.85
C ALA A 285 -22.06 32.28 -25.75
N GLU A 286 -21.56 32.55 -24.54
CA GLU A 286 -20.51 33.57 -24.36
C GLU A 286 -19.20 33.19 -25.06
N ALA A 287 -18.80 31.93 -24.98
CA ALA A 287 -17.59 31.47 -25.65
C ALA A 287 -17.75 31.44 -27.18
N TYR A 288 -18.95 31.12 -27.67
CA TYR A 288 -19.29 31.26 -29.08
C TYR A 288 -19.15 32.70 -29.54
N LEU A 289 -19.75 33.66 -28.84
CA LEU A 289 -19.64 35.09 -29.15
C LEU A 289 -18.17 35.55 -29.11
N PHE A 290 -17.41 35.12 -28.10
CA PHE A 290 -15.97 35.38 -28.01
C PHE A 290 -15.24 34.92 -29.28
N VAL A 291 -15.45 33.68 -29.71
CA VAL A 291 -14.81 33.12 -30.93
C VAL A 291 -15.25 33.87 -32.18
N MET A 292 -16.54 34.17 -32.34
CA MET A 292 -17.02 34.89 -33.53
C MET A 292 -16.46 36.31 -33.60
N PHE A 293 -16.33 37.02 -32.47
CA PHE A 293 -15.69 38.33 -32.41
C PHE A 293 -14.20 38.28 -32.74
N GLU A 294 -13.50 37.28 -32.21
CA GLU A 294 -12.07 37.03 -32.46
C GLU A 294 -11.78 36.88 -33.95
N TYR A 295 -12.57 36.05 -34.64
CA TYR A 295 -12.42 35.79 -36.08
C TYR A 295 -13.19 36.77 -36.97
N GLN A 296 -13.68 37.88 -36.42
CA GLN A 296 -14.41 38.93 -37.16
C GLN A 296 -15.65 38.43 -37.93
N MET A 297 -16.30 37.38 -37.43
CA MET A 297 -17.55 36.84 -37.98
C MET A 297 -18.75 37.69 -37.51
N ILE A 298 -18.73 38.99 -37.83
CA ILE A 298 -19.68 39.98 -37.29
C ILE A 298 -21.11 39.70 -37.70
N ASP A 299 -21.35 39.18 -38.91
CA ASP A 299 -22.69 38.82 -39.36
C ASP A 299 -23.28 37.71 -38.48
N LYS A 300 -22.50 36.69 -38.13
CA LYS A 300 -22.92 35.62 -37.20
C LYS A 300 -23.15 36.12 -35.78
N VAL A 301 -22.37 37.09 -35.32
CA VAL A 301 -22.59 37.75 -34.02
C VAL A 301 -23.92 38.48 -34.02
N ARG A 302 -24.20 39.27 -35.07
CA ARG A 302 -25.44 40.04 -35.21
C ARG A 302 -26.64 39.10 -35.25
N ASP A 303 -26.59 38.09 -36.11
CA ASP A 303 -27.66 37.08 -36.21
C ASP A 303 -27.93 36.39 -34.87
N PHE A 304 -26.88 36.07 -34.10
CA PHE A 304 -27.05 35.45 -32.78
C PHE A 304 -27.68 36.40 -31.76
N LEU A 305 -27.19 37.65 -31.67
CA LEU A 305 -27.69 38.64 -30.71
C LEU A 305 -29.09 39.16 -31.05
N ASP A 306 -29.48 39.21 -32.32
CA ASP A 306 -30.82 39.62 -32.74
C ASP A 306 -31.87 38.57 -32.36
N ASN A 307 -31.46 37.30 -32.23
CA ASN A 307 -32.31 36.20 -31.77
C ASN A 307 -32.28 35.99 -30.24
N ALA A 308 -31.39 36.67 -29.52
CA ALA A 308 -31.30 36.65 -28.06
C ALA A 308 -32.17 37.75 -27.43
N SER A 309 -32.54 37.58 -26.16
CA SER A 309 -33.33 38.60 -25.44
C SER A 309 -32.53 39.91 -25.28
N GLU A 310 -33.20 41.06 -25.22
CA GLU A 310 -32.52 42.38 -25.18
C GLU A 310 -31.58 42.54 -23.96
N ASP A 311 -31.91 41.91 -22.85
CA ASP A 311 -31.15 41.91 -21.60
C ASP A 311 -30.02 40.88 -21.56
N GLU A 312 -29.96 39.95 -22.53
CA GLU A 312 -28.90 38.96 -22.64
C GLU A 312 -27.65 39.54 -23.33
N TYR A 313 -26.48 39.11 -22.84
CA TYR A 313 -25.17 39.41 -23.43
C TYR A 313 -24.85 40.91 -23.60
N PRO A 314 -25.14 41.79 -22.62
CA PRO A 314 -25.02 43.24 -22.79
C PRO A 314 -23.61 43.68 -23.19
N LYS A 315 -22.57 43.05 -22.62
CA LYS A 315 -21.16 43.32 -22.97
C LYS A 315 -20.85 43.09 -24.45
N TYR A 316 -21.42 42.04 -25.04
CA TYR A 316 -21.22 41.69 -26.44
C TYR A 316 -22.03 42.60 -27.37
N ARG A 317 -23.24 43.03 -26.95
CA ARG A 317 -24.02 44.06 -27.66
C ARG A 317 -23.30 45.41 -27.69
N TYR A 318 -22.71 45.83 -26.57
CA TYR A 318 -21.89 47.05 -26.53
C TYR A 318 -20.68 46.96 -27.45
N LEU A 319 -19.99 45.82 -27.47
CA LEU A 319 -18.86 45.61 -28.36
C LEU A 319 -19.27 45.65 -29.83
N LEU A 320 -20.40 45.05 -30.20
CA LEU A 320 -20.94 45.11 -31.56
C LEU A 320 -21.22 46.57 -31.96
N ALA A 321 -21.90 47.33 -31.11
CA ALA A 321 -22.19 48.75 -31.36
C ALA A 321 -20.91 49.61 -31.50
N LEU A 322 -19.87 49.31 -30.73
CA LEU A 322 -18.57 49.99 -30.86
C LEU A 322 -17.90 49.67 -32.20
N LYS A 323 -17.95 48.41 -32.64
CA LYS A 323 -17.44 48.00 -33.96
C LYS A 323 -18.22 48.65 -35.10
N ASP A 324 -19.55 48.70 -35.01
CA ASP A 324 -20.40 49.37 -36.00
C ASP A 324 -20.13 50.88 -36.07
N ALA A 325 -19.73 51.50 -34.95
CA ALA A 325 -19.26 52.89 -34.89
C ALA A 325 -17.81 53.10 -35.37
N GLY A 326 -17.18 52.06 -35.94
CA GLY A 326 -15.81 52.10 -36.46
C GLY A 326 -14.70 52.05 -35.40
N ARG A 327 -15.03 51.70 -34.15
CA ARG A 327 -14.04 51.57 -33.05
C ARG A 327 -13.69 50.10 -32.84
N ASN A 328 -12.44 49.75 -33.14
CA ASN A 328 -11.93 48.39 -32.96
C ASN A 328 -11.32 48.21 -31.57
N PHE A 329 -11.95 47.37 -30.75
CA PHE A 329 -11.43 46.92 -29.45
C PHE A 329 -11.17 45.41 -29.47
N ASP A 330 -10.20 44.98 -28.68
CA ASP A 330 -9.91 43.58 -28.46
C ASP A 330 -11.02 42.94 -27.61
N ILE A 331 -11.52 41.78 -28.07
CA ILE A 331 -12.53 41.00 -27.36
C ILE A 331 -12.01 40.51 -26.00
N GLU A 332 -10.69 40.34 -25.84
CA GLU A 332 -10.08 39.94 -24.57
C GLU A 332 -10.33 40.94 -23.43
N LEU A 333 -10.65 42.20 -23.74
CA LEU A 333 -11.00 43.21 -22.73
C LEU A 333 -12.39 43.00 -22.12
N PHE A 334 -13.22 42.13 -22.71
CA PHE A 334 -14.61 41.90 -22.33
C PHE A 334 -14.84 40.52 -21.69
N VAL A 335 -13.79 39.69 -21.58
CA VAL A 335 -13.91 38.26 -21.19
C VAL A 335 -12.81 37.76 -20.26
#